data_AF-A0A833XV90-F1
#
_entry.id   AF-A0A833XV90-F1
#
_cell.length_a   1.000
_cell.length_b   1.000
_cell.length_c   1.000
_cell.angle_alpha   90.00
_cell.angle_beta   90.00
_cell.angle_gamma   90.00
#
_symmetry.space_group_name_H-M   'P 1'
#
loop_
_entity.id
_entity.type
_entity.pdbx_description
1 polymer ?
#
loop_
_entity_poly.entity_id
_entity_poly.type
_entity_poly.pdbx_seq_one_letter_code
_entity_poly.pdbx_strand_id
1 'polypeptide(L)'
;MAAWTYTMPEVNDKVDVVFQHFYDIVACPYWEPARKLWDDKYRSIDFPFEPVDGALHTGPFQFVTERLTDLDHFFAFISSWSAFLTVKENGVELLSNDMIEDFKNVWTDRRWTGPKGSDISYLSENRKCREKVSRMTSIDQ
;
A
#
# COMPACT_ATOMS: atom_id res chain seq x y z
N MET A 1 -8.00 19.14 2.64
CA MET A 1 -7.74 17.81 3.25
C MET A 1 -7.47 16.79 2.15
N ALA A 2 -6.62 15.81 2.39
CA ALA A 2 -6.38 14.73 1.45
C ALA A 2 -6.43 13.38 2.17
N ALA A 3 -7.17 12.42 1.61
CA ALA A 3 -7.10 11.03 2.02
C ALA A 3 -6.07 10.35 1.12
N TRP A 4 -5.07 9.73 1.72
CA TRP A 4 -3.98 9.10 0.99
C TRP A 4 -3.62 7.76 1.59
N THR A 5 -3.21 6.84 0.74
CA THR A 5 -2.63 5.58 1.20
C THR A 5 -1.57 5.08 0.24
N TYR A 6 -0.63 4.33 0.79
CA TYR A 6 0.26 3.47 0.03
C TYR A 6 -0.49 2.17 -0.27
N THR A 7 -0.38 1.65 -1.47
CA THR A 7 -0.91 0.34 -1.85
C THR A 7 0.19 -0.71 -1.75
N MET A 8 -0.08 -1.89 -2.30
CA MET A 8 0.88 -2.99 -2.36
C MET A 8 2.19 -2.56 -3.02
N PRO A 9 3.36 -2.91 -2.44
CA PRO A 9 4.65 -2.71 -3.09
C PRO A 9 4.75 -3.58 -4.33
N GLU A 10 5.33 -3.01 -5.39
CA GLU A 10 5.71 -3.73 -6.61
C GLU A 10 7.24 -3.71 -6.71
N VAL A 11 7.84 -4.85 -7.02
CA VAL A 11 9.31 -5.05 -7.00
C VAL A 11 9.78 -5.54 -8.37
N ASN A 12 9.19 -6.63 -8.85
CA ASN A 12 9.33 -7.18 -10.20
C ASN A 12 8.43 -8.41 -10.34
N ASP A 13 8.11 -8.81 -11.58
CA ASP A 13 7.20 -9.92 -11.89
C ASP A 13 7.40 -11.19 -11.05
N LYS A 14 8.65 -11.55 -10.68
CA LYS A 14 8.91 -12.78 -9.91
C LYS A 14 8.65 -12.60 -8.42
N VAL A 15 9.15 -11.50 -7.85
CA VAL A 15 8.93 -11.17 -6.44
C VAL A 15 7.44 -10.90 -6.20
N ASP A 16 6.80 -10.21 -7.13
CA ASP A 16 5.39 -9.81 -7.03
C ASP A 16 4.46 -11.03 -7.05
N VAL A 17 4.78 -12.09 -7.81
CA VAL A 17 4.02 -13.35 -7.78
C VAL A 17 4.10 -14.03 -6.40
N VAL A 18 5.30 -14.13 -5.82
CA VAL A 18 5.48 -14.72 -4.48
C VAL A 18 4.77 -13.86 -3.43
N PHE A 19 4.88 -12.54 -3.55
CA PHE A 19 4.23 -11.60 -2.65
C PHE A 19 2.71 -11.64 -2.74
N GLN A 20 2.14 -11.76 -3.95
CA GLN A 20 0.70 -11.88 -4.13
C GLN A 20 0.17 -13.17 -3.50
N HIS A 21 0.86 -14.30 -3.69
CA HIS A 21 0.51 -15.56 -3.03
C HIS A 21 0.55 -15.42 -1.50
N PHE A 22 1.62 -14.82 -0.97
CA PHE A 22 1.73 -14.51 0.44
C PHE A 22 0.55 -13.65 0.93
N TYR A 23 0.19 -12.59 0.21
CA TYR A 23 -0.87 -11.66 0.61
C TYR A 23 -2.27 -12.27 0.56
N ASP A 24 -2.62 -12.93 -0.56
CA ASP A 24 -3.98 -13.42 -0.82
C ASP A 24 -4.29 -14.74 -0.12
N ILE A 25 -3.27 -15.56 0.16
CA ILE A 25 -3.47 -16.91 0.71
C ILE A 25 -3.00 -16.98 2.16
N VAL A 26 -1.79 -16.53 2.46
CA VAL A 26 -1.18 -16.70 3.79
C VAL A 26 -1.65 -15.62 4.76
N ALA A 27 -1.63 -14.36 4.34
CA ALA A 27 -2.00 -13.24 5.19
C ALA A 27 -3.52 -12.96 5.22
N CYS A 28 -4.24 -13.32 4.16
CA CYS A 28 -5.68 -13.05 4.00
C CYS A 28 -6.56 -13.39 5.21
N PRO A 29 -6.41 -14.56 5.86
CA PRO A 29 -7.25 -14.93 7.01
C PRO A 29 -7.11 -14.00 8.22
N TYR A 30 -6.05 -13.20 8.27
CA TYR A 30 -5.71 -12.34 9.39
C TYR A 30 -5.96 -10.85 9.12
N TRP A 31 -6.51 -10.52 7.94
CA TRP A 31 -6.85 -9.14 7.63
C TRP A 31 -8.11 -8.69 8.36
N GLU A 32 -7.99 -7.56 9.05
CA GLU A 32 -9.13 -6.85 9.61
C GLU A 32 -10.12 -6.42 8.51
N PRO A 33 -11.44 -6.47 8.73
CA PRO A 33 -12.44 -6.07 7.74
C PRO A 33 -12.24 -4.66 7.18
N ALA A 34 -11.71 -3.74 8.00
CA ALA A 34 -11.39 -2.37 7.60
C ALA A 34 -10.32 -2.30 6.49
N ARG A 35 -9.49 -3.35 6.33
CA ARG A 35 -8.48 -3.46 5.26
C ARG A 35 -9.11 -3.45 3.87
N LYS A 36 -10.37 -3.86 3.71
CA LYS A 36 -11.08 -3.80 2.43
C LYS A 36 -11.14 -2.40 1.83
N LEU A 37 -11.22 -1.37 2.68
CA LEU A 37 -11.19 0.03 2.23
C LEU A 37 -9.82 0.45 1.70
N TRP A 38 -8.76 -0.16 2.23
CA TRP A 38 -7.38 0.02 1.77
C TRP A 38 -7.15 -0.65 0.42
N ASP A 39 -7.62 -1.89 0.26
CA ASP A 39 -7.54 -2.65 -1.01
C ASP A 39 -8.34 -1.96 -2.12
N ASP A 40 -9.51 -1.42 -1.77
CA ASP A 40 -10.34 -0.63 -2.68
C ASP A 40 -9.76 0.77 -2.95
N LYS A 41 -8.63 1.12 -2.33
CA LYS A 41 -7.96 2.42 -2.47
C LYS A 41 -8.93 3.58 -2.18
N TYR A 42 -9.82 3.34 -1.22
CA TYR A 42 -10.92 4.21 -0.81
C TYR A 42 -11.91 4.58 -1.90
N ARG A 43 -11.94 3.93 -3.07
CA ARG A 43 -12.85 4.29 -4.17
C ARG A 43 -14.33 4.31 -3.76
N SER A 44 -14.74 3.37 -2.92
CA SER A 44 -16.09 3.19 -2.40
C SER A 44 -16.49 4.12 -1.26
N ILE A 45 -15.55 4.87 -0.67
CA ILE A 45 -15.89 5.83 0.39
C ILE A 45 -16.48 7.09 -0.25
N ASP A 46 -17.60 7.55 0.29
CA ASP A 46 -18.15 8.87 -0.04
C ASP A 46 -17.17 9.98 0.34
N PHE A 47 -16.81 10.80 -0.65
CA PHE A 47 -15.86 11.90 -0.47
C PHE A 47 -16.55 13.23 -0.78
N PRO A 48 -17.28 13.83 0.20
CA PRO A 48 -18.21 14.94 -0.03
C PRO A 48 -17.51 16.30 -0.12
N PHE A 49 -16.42 16.36 -0.88
CA PHE A 49 -15.59 17.54 -1.03
C PHE A 49 -15.41 17.89 -2.51
N GLU A 50 -15.16 19.16 -2.80
CA GLU A 50 -14.95 19.64 -4.17
C GLU A 50 -13.52 19.36 -4.65
N PRO A 51 -13.32 19.08 -5.96
CA PRO A 51 -11.99 18.97 -6.56
C PRO A 51 -11.11 20.19 -6.24
N VAL A 52 -9.80 19.95 -6.12
CA VAL A 52 -8.82 21.05 -5.99
C VAL A 52 -8.77 21.88 -7.27
N ASP A 53 -8.40 23.16 -7.15
CA ASP A 53 -8.30 24.07 -8.30
C ASP A 53 -7.41 23.45 -9.39
N GLY A 54 -7.95 23.32 -10.61
CA GLY A 54 -7.27 22.71 -11.75
C GLY A 54 -7.50 21.20 -11.94
N ALA A 55 -8.25 20.53 -11.06
CA ALA A 55 -8.62 19.12 -11.21
C ALA A 55 -10.10 18.96 -11.63
N LEU A 56 -10.38 17.99 -12.51
CA LEU A 56 -11.75 17.65 -12.95
C LEU A 56 -12.51 16.76 -11.95
N HIS A 57 -11.80 16.05 -11.06
CA HIS A 57 -12.37 15.14 -10.08
C HIS A 57 -11.49 15.10 -8.81
N THR A 58 -12.00 14.50 -7.73
CA THR A 58 -11.34 14.46 -6.41
C THR A 58 -10.30 13.33 -6.27
N GLY A 59 -9.97 12.65 -7.37
CA GLY A 59 -9.12 11.44 -7.40
C GLY A 59 -9.91 10.17 -7.76
N PRO A 60 -9.33 8.98 -7.56
CA PRO A 60 -7.96 8.75 -7.10
C PRO A 60 -6.91 9.25 -8.11
N PHE A 61 -5.79 9.76 -7.61
CA PHE A 61 -4.61 10.09 -8.39
C PHE A 61 -3.47 9.14 -8.01
N GLN A 62 -2.87 8.47 -9.00
CA GLN A 62 -1.76 7.54 -8.79
C GLN A 62 -0.44 8.31 -8.69
N PHE A 63 0.36 7.98 -7.69
CA PHE A 63 1.73 8.45 -7.48
C PHE A 63 2.63 7.24 -7.28
N VAL A 64 3.80 7.25 -7.88
CA VAL A 64 4.81 6.19 -7.69
C VAL A 64 5.92 6.76 -6.82
N THR A 65 6.27 6.06 -5.75
CA THR A 65 7.49 6.33 -4.99
C THR A 65 8.42 5.14 -5.14
N GLU A 66 9.57 5.36 -5.77
CA GLU A 66 10.60 4.35 -5.95
C GLU A 66 11.61 4.43 -4.80
N ARG A 67 11.96 3.28 -4.21
CA ARG A 67 13.08 3.17 -3.27
C ARG A 67 13.90 1.92 -3.51
N LEU A 68 15.21 2.10 -3.53
CA LEU A 68 16.17 0.99 -3.46
C LEU A 68 16.08 0.34 -2.09
N THR A 69 15.77 -0.96 -2.09
CA THR A 69 15.66 -1.76 -0.86
C THR A 69 16.27 -3.15 -1.05
N ASP A 70 16.76 -3.74 0.03
CA ASP A 70 17.22 -5.12 0.08
C ASP A 70 16.14 -6.05 0.67
N LEU A 71 16.35 -7.36 0.57
CA LEU A 71 15.34 -8.33 1.01
C LEU A 71 15.02 -8.21 2.51
N ASP A 72 16.01 -7.87 3.34
CA ASP A 72 15.82 -7.71 4.78
C ASP A 72 14.93 -6.50 5.10
N HIS A 73 15.13 -5.38 4.41
CA HIS A 73 14.24 -4.21 4.51
C HIS A 73 12.84 -4.51 4.00
N PHE A 74 12.70 -5.31 2.94
CA PHE A 74 11.39 -5.73 2.44
C PHE A 74 10.63 -6.59 3.48
N PHE A 75 11.31 -7.54 4.12
CA PHE A 75 10.70 -8.31 5.22
C PHE A 75 10.37 -7.45 6.44
N ALA A 76 11.22 -6.46 6.76
CA ALA A 76 10.92 -5.51 7.83
C ALA A 76 9.67 -4.68 7.51
N PHE A 77 9.48 -4.27 6.25
CA PHE A 77 8.28 -3.57 5.79
C PHE A 77 7.03 -4.45 5.96
N ILE A 78 7.05 -5.69 5.46
CA ILE A 78 5.91 -6.61 5.57
C ILE A 78 5.59 -6.91 7.05
N SER A 79 6.62 -7.16 7.86
CA SER A 79 6.47 -7.47 9.29
C SER A 79 5.95 -6.29 10.13
N SER A 80 6.01 -5.07 9.60
CA SER A 80 5.49 -3.87 10.27
C SER A 80 3.97 -3.74 10.22
N TRP A 81 3.29 -4.56 9.41
CA TRP A 81 1.84 -4.54 9.30
C TRP A 81 1.17 -4.95 10.62
N SER A 82 0.08 -4.28 10.98
CA SER A 82 -0.62 -4.56 12.24
C SER A 82 -1.08 -6.02 12.35
N ALA A 83 -1.56 -6.62 11.26
CA ALA A 83 -1.96 -8.02 11.23
C ALA A 83 -0.81 -8.96 11.60
N PHE A 84 0.41 -8.67 11.12
CA PHE A 84 1.62 -9.42 11.43
C PHE A 84 1.96 -9.39 12.92
N LEU A 85 1.87 -8.20 13.52
CA LEU A 85 2.12 -8.03 14.95
C LEU A 85 1.10 -8.81 15.78
N THR A 86 -0.18 -8.68 15.45
CA THR A 86 -1.27 -9.36 16.18
C THR A 86 -1.20 -10.87 16.07
N VAL A 87 -0.93 -11.44 14.91
CA VAL A 87 -0.86 -12.92 14.76
C VAL A 87 0.39 -13.51 15.41
N LYS A 88 1.49 -12.76 15.39
CA LYS A 88 2.73 -13.13 16.06
C LYS A 88 2.57 -13.16 17.58
N GLU A 89 1.85 -12.20 18.15
CA GLU A 89 1.45 -12.23 19.57
C GLU A 89 0.60 -13.46 19.92
N ASN A 90 -0.17 -13.97 18.95
CA ASN A 90 -0.97 -15.19 19.08
C ASN A 90 -0.18 -16.47 18.71
N GLY A 91 1.13 -16.39 18.49
CA GLY A 91 2.01 -17.53 18.23
C GLY A 91 2.01 -18.05 16.79
N VAL A 92 1.46 -17.30 15.83
CA VAL A 92 1.48 -17.63 14.40
C VAL A 92 2.58 -16.83 13.71
N GLU A 93 3.53 -17.53 13.07
CA GLU A 93 4.57 -16.92 12.24
C GLU A 93 4.17 -17.01 10.76
N LEU A 94 3.81 -15.87 10.15
CA LEU A 94 3.36 -15.81 8.75
C LEU A 94 4.52 -15.94 7.77
N LEU A 95 5.72 -15.45 8.14
CA LEU A 95 6.93 -15.63 7.35
C LEU A 95 7.61 -16.93 7.77
N SER A 96 7.01 -18.05 7.36
CA SER A 96 7.61 -19.37 7.55
C SER A 96 8.97 -19.46 6.84
N ASN A 97 9.81 -20.41 7.27
CA ASN A 97 11.12 -20.63 6.62
C ASN A 97 10.98 -20.89 5.12
N ASP A 98 9.97 -21.66 4.72
CA ASP A 98 9.69 -21.97 3.31
C ASP A 98 9.33 -20.69 2.52
N MET A 99 8.48 -19.83 3.10
CA MET A 99 8.12 -18.54 2.48
C MET A 99 9.35 -17.63 2.33
N ILE A 100 10.19 -17.57 3.36
CA ILE A 100 11.44 -16.81 3.32
C ILE A 100 12.37 -17.35 2.23
N GLU A 101 12.45 -18.66 2.06
CA GLU A 101 13.24 -19.31 1.02
C GLU A 101 12.71 -19.01 -0.39
N ASP A 102 11.40 -19.06 -0.58
CA ASP A 102 10.76 -18.68 -1.85
C ASP A 102 11.12 -17.25 -2.25
N PHE A 103 11.01 -16.30 -1.32
CA PHE A 103 11.43 -14.92 -1.55
C PHE A 103 12.92 -14.81 -1.87
N LYS A 104 13.80 -15.49 -1.14
CA LYS A 104 15.25 -15.49 -1.42
C LYS A 104 15.58 -16.01 -2.81
N ASN A 105 14.88 -17.06 -3.26
CA ASN A 105 15.08 -17.67 -4.57
C ASN A 105 14.73 -16.70 -5.70
N VAL A 106 13.61 -15.99 -5.60
CA VAL A 106 13.22 -15.00 -6.62
C VAL A 106 14.01 -13.70 -6.52
N TRP A 107 14.47 -13.32 -5.31
CA TRP A 107 15.27 -12.11 -5.09
C TRP A 107 16.70 -12.22 -5.60
N THR A 108 17.27 -13.44 -5.59
CA THR A 108 18.64 -13.70 -6.03
C THR A 108 18.76 -14.10 -7.51
N ASP A 109 17.66 -14.17 -8.26
CA ASP A 109 17.69 -14.45 -9.70
C ASP A 109 18.42 -13.29 -10.43
N ARG A 110 19.71 -13.54 -10.69
CA ARG A 110 20.71 -12.59 -11.24
C ARG A 110 20.43 -12.11 -12.68
N ARG A 111 19.24 -12.35 -13.23
CA ARG A 111 18.82 -11.77 -14.50
C ARG A 111 18.45 -10.28 -14.38
N TRP A 112 18.43 -9.74 -13.17
CA TRP A 112 18.30 -8.30 -12.90
C TRP A 112 19.67 -7.62 -12.74
N THR A 113 19.96 -6.61 -13.59
CA THR A 113 21.22 -5.84 -13.59
C THR A 113 21.07 -4.43 -13.01
N GLY A 114 20.03 -4.18 -12.19
CA GLY A 114 19.87 -2.91 -11.49
C GLY A 114 20.91 -2.69 -10.39
N PRO A 115 20.90 -1.53 -9.70
CA PRO A 115 21.69 -1.31 -8.48
C PRO A 115 21.44 -2.44 -7.47
N LYS A 116 22.30 -2.63 -6.46
CA LYS A 116 22.16 -3.69 -5.44
C LYS A 116 20.96 -3.51 -4.48
N GLY A 117 19.79 -3.19 -5.02
CA GLY A 117 18.48 -3.11 -4.41
C GLY A 117 17.45 -3.18 -5.53
N SER A 118 16.30 -3.79 -5.26
CA SER A 118 15.19 -3.68 -6.20
C SER A 118 14.53 -2.33 -6.01
N ASP A 119 14.17 -1.67 -7.11
CA ASP A 119 13.33 -0.47 -7.04
C ASP A 119 11.94 -0.93 -6.61
N ILE A 120 11.64 -0.79 -5.32
CA ILE A 120 10.28 -1.00 -4.84
C ILE A 120 9.49 0.25 -5.17
N SER A 121 8.50 0.07 -6.04
CA SER A 121 7.47 1.06 -6.31
C SER A 121 6.38 0.92 -5.27
N TYR A 122 6.27 1.92 -4.39
CA TYR A 122 5.07 2.13 -3.61
C TYR A 122 4.13 2.96 -4.46
N LEU A 123 3.14 2.30 -5.04
CA LEU A 123 1.99 3.01 -5.59
C LEU A 123 1.26 3.67 -4.41
N SER A 124 1.04 4.97 -4.48
CA SER A 124 0.21 5.71 -3.53
C SER A 124 -0.93 6.37 -4.30
N GLU A 125 -2.15 6.15 -3.84
CA GLU A 125 -3.34 6.76 -4.45
C GLU A 125 -3.92 7.80 -3.49
N ASN A 126 -4.06 9.03 -3.99
CA ASN A 126 -4.51 10.17 -3.18
C ASN A 126 -5.85 10.70 -3.70
N ARG A 127 -6.76 11.02 -2.78
CA ARG A 127 -7.88 11.92 -3.02
C ARG A 127 -7.59 13.28 -2.38
N LYS A 128 -7.46 14.32 -3.19
CA LYS A 128 -7.11 15.69 -2.75
C LYS A 128 -8.35 16.57 -2.82
N CYS A 129 -8.60 17.35 -1.77
CA CYS A 129 -9.74 18.27 -1.71
C CYS A 129 -9.46 19.54 -0.89
N ARG A 130 -10.22 20.60 -1.19
CA ARG A 130 -10.23 21.86 -0.43
C ARG A 130 -11.18 21.74 0.77
N GLU A 131 -10.87 22.42 1.88
CA GLU A 131 -11.86 22.62 2.94
C GLU A 131 -12.98 23.53 2.43
N LYS A 132 -14.25 23.17 2.72
CA LYS A 132 -15.35 24.13 2.60
C LYS A 132 -15.12 25.21 3.66
N VAL A 133 -14.54 26.34 3.25
CA VAL A 133 -14.82 27.58 3.96
C VAL A 133 -16.30 27.83 3.74
N SER A 134 -17.10 27.64 4.79
CA SER A 134 -18.50 28.01 4.78
C SER A 134 -18.57 29.49 4.42
N ARG A 135 -18.91 29.80 3.16
CA ARG A 135 -19.32 31.15 2.78
C ARG A 135 -20.65 31.36 3.47
N MET A 136 -20.60 31.93 4.67
CA MET A 136 -21.75 32.60 5.24
C MET A 136 -21.93 33.90 4.47
N THR A 137 -22.61 33.82 3.33
CA THR A 137 -23.20 34.98 2.67
C THR A 137 -24.68 34.98 2.99
N SER A 138 -25.08 35.84 3.91
CA SER A 138 -26.04 36.90 3.56
C SER A 138 -25.85 38.11 4.45
N ILE A 139 -25.84 39.24 3.77
CA ILE A 139 -25.93 40.61 4.25
C ILE A 139 -27.42 40.90 4.58
N ASP A 140 -27.62 41.92 5.43
CA ASP A 140 -28.84 42.65 5.83
C ASP A 140 -29.88 41.98 6.75
N GLN A 141 -29.89 42.40 8.02
CA GLN A 141 -30.87 43.38 8.52
C GLN A 141 -30.34 44.14 9.76
#